data_AF-A0A090M915-F1
#
_entry.id   AF-A0A090M915-F1
#
_cell.length_a   1.000
_cell.length_b   1.000
_cell.length_c   1.000
_cell.angle_alpha   90.00
_cell.angle_beta   90.00
_cell.angle_gamma   90.00
#
_symmetry.space_group_name_H-M   'P 1'
#
loop_
_entity.id
_entity.type
_entity.pdbx_description
1 polymer ?
#
loop_
_entity_poly.entity_id
_entity_poly.type
_entity_poly.pdbx_seq_one_letter_code
_entity_poly.pdbx_strand_id
1 'polypeptide(L)'
;MPRVDVPRRVLASPPRARRPRRRTRGRARAGDARAGTKAHSPPPPLRDVVFVLCRPEGAINVGTASRAMHNFGANDLRLVDPRCVDAGGRIDAEARMFAARGLDAVLERDGRTTTTTSVSAATMDATLVVATCPRPRENVPVVSLREGARRVAEEVARGGRVAVLFGTEKSGLSNDEMEHAQFAVCVPTAANVNARGFTKYTGGASGGETDTSSMSLNLGMAVGIVAYELFMAITDVRGDEVSVRGFASHRMTTAERERLIDDVVAARRALDIFPDEDDEEDRIFAKKERRAITSVFTSGPIPTKDATPLFMLARRARAFSELANATALVERQTRTFVRNDPRKPVSTKALNAHIRDTLGISLTRREIERAIERVAEDV
;
A
#
# COMPACT_ATOMS: atom_id res chain seq x y z
N MET A 1 9.83 83.79 -84.97
CA MET A 1 10.95 83.23 -85.73
C MET A 1 12.23 83.95 -85.36
N PRO A 2 13.36 83.27 -85.11
CA PRO A 2 13.49 81.88 -84.65
C PRO A 2 13.16 81.87 -83.13
N ARG A 3 13.79 81.21 -82.13
CA ARG A 3 14.79 80.12 -81.98
C ARG A 3 14.24 79.11 -80.93
N VAL A 4 14.88 77.95 -80.82
CA VAL A 4 14.73 76.95 -79.74
C VAL A 4 16.12 76.63 -79.21
N ASP A 5 16.30 76.40 -77.90
CA ASP A 5 17.25 75.39 -77.39
C ASP A 5 17.03 74.98 -75.92
N VAL A 6 17.69 73.89 -75.49
CA VAL A 6 17.31 73.05 -74.33
C VAL A 6 17.99 73.45 -72.99
N PRO A 7 17.27 73.46 -71.84
CA PRO A 7 17.87 73.65 -70.51
C PRO A 7 18.61 72.39 -69.99
N ARG A 8 19.74 72.60 -69.30
CA ARG A 8 20.60 71.53 -68.76
C ARG A 8 20.02 70.84 -67.50
N ARG A 9 20.39 69.56 -67.32
CA ARG A 9 20.26 68.82 -66.05
C ARG A 9 20.95 69.56 -64.90
N VAL A 10 20.29 69.64 -63.75
CA VAL A 10 20.89 70.02 -62.46
C VAL A 10 20.75 68.85 -61.49
N LEU A 11 21.79 68.57 -60.70
CA LEU A 11 21.82 67.47 -59.73
C LEU A 11 20.98 67.82 -58.49
N ALA A 12 20.14 66.88 -58.03
CA ALA A 12 19.29 67.06 -56.86
C ALA A 12 19.95 66.51 -55.58
N SER A 13 20.04 67.34 -54.54
CA SER A 13 20.56 66.96 -53.22
C SER A 13 19.57 66.11 -52.41
N PRO A 14 20.03 65.15 -51.59
CA PRO A 14 19.14 64.23 -50.86
C PRO A 14 18.39 64.92 -49.69
N PRO A 15 17.10 64.62 -49.48
CA PRO A 15 16.31 65.19 -48.39
C PRO A 15 16.66 64.56 -47.02
N ARG A 16 16.77 65.41 -45.98
CA ARG A 16 17.06 64.95 -44.61
C ARG A 16 15.89 64.20 -43.97
N ALA A 17 16.20 63.12 -43.25
CA ALA A 17 15.22 62.28 -42.57
C ALA A 17 14.42 63.03 -41.47
N ARG A 18 13.10 62.83 -41.44
CA ARG A 18 12.19 63.40 -40.43
C ARG A 18 12.00 62.43 -39.25
N ARG A 19 12.28 62.89 -38.03
CA ARG A 19 11.93 62.14 -36.79
C ARG A 19 10.39 62.07 -36.63
N PRO A 20 9.80 60.91 -36.30
CA PRO A 20 8.37 60.81 -36.00
C PRO A 20 8.02 61.50 -34.67
N ARG A 21 6.88 62.21 -34.62
CA ARG A 21 6.39 62.90 -33.42
C ARG A 21 5.76 61.91 -32.43
N ARG A 22 5.96 62.14 -31.13
CA ARG A 22 5.17 61.51 -30.04
C ARG A 22 3.67 61.73 -30.32
N ARG A 23 2.88 60.65 -30.34
CA ARG A 23 1.42 60.70 -30.17
C ARG A 23 1.06 60.21 -28.77
N THR A 24 0.36 61.04 -28.02
CA THR A 24 -0.28 60.66 -26.75
C THR A 24 -1.41 59.67 -27.02
N ARG A 25 -1.38 58.49 -26.40
CA ARG A 25 -2.56 57.61 -26.34
C ARG A 25 -3.38 58.00 -25.11
N GLY A 26 -4.65 58.37 -25.33
CA GLY A 26 -5.59 58.64 -24.25
C GLY A 26 -6.01 57.36 -23.52
N ARG A 27 -6.64 57.53 -22.34
CA ARG A 27 -7.27 56.42 -21.60
C ARG A 27 -8.41 55.81 -22.42
N ALA A 28 -8.22 54.58 -22.91
CA ALA A 28 -9.33 53.70 -23.26
C ALA A 28 -9.81 52.95 -22.00
N ARG A 29 -11.10 52.60 -21.95
CA ARG A 29 -11.70 51.92 -20.79
C ARG A 29 -11.19 50.48 -20.67
N ALA A 30 -11.09 49.98 -19.44
CA ALA A 30 -10.98 48.54 -19.21
C ALA A 30 -12.35 47.87 -19.47
N GLY A 31 -12.34 46.78 -20.22
CA GLY A 31 -13.52 45.97 -20.55
C GLY A 31 -13.11 44.73 -21.34
N ASP A 32 -13.48 43.56 -20.81
CA ASP A 32 -13.62 42.25 -21.47
C ASP A 32 -12.63 41.87 -22.58
N ALA A 33 -11.42 41.48 -22.19
CA ALA A 33 -10.49 40.76 -23.05
C ALA A 33 -9.54 39.82 -22.26
N ARG A 34 -10.09 38.97 -21.36
CA ARG A 34 -9.33 37.90 -20.69
C ARG A 34 -10.16 36.72 -20.19
N ALA A 35 -10.94 36.11 -21.10
CA ALA A 35 -11.39 34.73 -20.95
C ALA A 35 -10.18 33.77 -21.07
N GLY A 36 -9.34 33.75 -20.02
CA GLY A 36 -8.17 32.90 -19.98
C GLY A 36 -8.59 31.44 -19.94
N THR A 37 -8.13 30.64 -20.90
CA THR A 37 -8.16 29.18 -20.78
C THR A 37 -7.48 28.82 -19.45
N LYS A 38 -8.21 28.17 -18.54
CA LYS A 38 -7.64 27.69 -17.28
C LYS A 38 -6.54 26.70 -17.63
N ALA A 39 -5.28 27.12 -17.54
CA ALA A 39 -4.15 26.21 -17.59
C ALA A 39 -4.39 25.16 -16.50
N HIS A 40 -4.44 23.89 -16.91
CA HIS A 40 -4.72 22.81 -15.98
C HIS A 40 -3.50 22.69 -15.07
N SER A 41 -3.63 23.11 -13.81
CA SER A 41 -2.55 23.04 -12.84
C SER A 41 -1.97 21.63 -12.81
N PRO A 42 -0.64 21.45 -12.73
CA PRO A 42 -0.05 20.13 -12.66
C PRO A 42 -0.66 19.36 -11.47
N PRO A 43 -0.93 18.05 -11.61
CA PRO A 43 -1.58 17.27 -10.57
C PRO A 43 -0.74 17.28 -9.29
N PRO A 44 -1.36 17.28 -8.09
CA PRO A 44 -0.63 17.37 -6.83
C PRO A 44 0.49 16.31 -6.76
N PRO A 45 1.72 16.65 -6.35
CA PRO A 45 2.85 15.73 -6.34
C PRO A 45 2.51 14.37 -5.72
N LEU A 46 1.86 14.37 -4.57
CA LEU A 46 1.50 13.19 -3.78
C LEU A 46 0.04 12.74 -3.96
N ARG A 47 -0.65 13.11 -5.06
CA ARG A 47 -2.08 12.75 -5.30
C ARG A 47 -2.39 11.24 -5.29
N ASP A 48 -1.37 10.42 -5.49
CA ASP A 48 -1.44 8.95 -5.60
C ASP A 48 -0.95 8.26 -4.30
N VAL A 49 -0.59 9.06 -3.27
CA VAL A 49 -0.21 8.60 -1.93
C VAL A 49 -1.32 8.92 -0.94
N VAL A 50 -1.68 7.94 -0.11
CA VAL A 50 -2.71 7.98 0.91
C VAL A 50 -2.04 7.97 2.28
N PHE A 51 -2.34 8.95 3.13
CA PHE A 51 -1.84 9.02 4.50
C PHE A 51 -2.90 8.44 5.44
N VAL A 52 -2.58 7.38 6.17
CA VAL A 52 -3.51 6.66 7.04
C VAL A 52 -3.10 6.87 8.50
N LEU A 53 -3.92 7.56 9.29
CA LEU A 53 -3.70 7.76 10.72
C LEU A 53 -4.53 6.73 11.50
N CYS A 54 -3.85 5.85 12.23
CA CYS A 54 -4.45 4.76 13.00
C CYS A 54 -4.60 5.15 14.47
N ARG A 55 -5.85 5.18 14.94
CA ARG A 55 -6.29 5.54 16.29
C ARG A 55 -5.82 6.93 16.79
N PRO A 56 -5.78 7.99 15.95
CA PRO A 56 -5.28 9.31 16.38
C PRO A 56 -6.03 9.82 17.61
N GLU A 57 -5.30 10.13 18.67
CA GLU A 57 -5.88 10.51 19.97
C GLU A 57 -6.25 12.00 20.03
N GLY A 58 -5.44 12.87 19.42
CA GLY A 58 -5.59 14.33 19.52
C GLY A 58 -5.98 14.99 18.20
N ALA A 59 -6.97 15.88 18.24
CA ALA A 59 -7.43 16.66 17.09
C ALA A 59 -6.29 17.53 16.50
N ILE A 60 -5.46 18.13 17.36
CA ILE A 60 -4.20 18.82 16.98
C ILE A 60 -3.34 17.98 16.02
N ASN A 61 -3.25 16.67 16.23
CA ASN A 61 -2.38 15.80 15.45
C ASN A 61 -2.97 15.49 14.06
N VAL A 62 -4.29 15.37 13.94
CA VAL A 62 -4.99 15.29 12.65
C VAL A 62 -4.83 16.60 11.87
N GLY A 63 -5.00 17.74 12.53
CA GLY A 63 -4.82 19.07 11.93
C GLY A 63 -3.39 19.32 11.45
N THR A 64 -2.39 19.08 12.31
CA THR A 64 -0.98 19.26 11.95
C THR A 64 -0.50 18.27 10.89
N ALA A 65 -0.98 17.03 10.88
CA ALA A 65 -0.75 16.07 9.79
C ALA A 65 -1.35 16.56 8.47
N SER A 66 -2.61 17.01 8.46
CA SER A 66 -3.25 17.63 7.28
C SER A 66 -2.44 18.82 6.75
N ARG A 67 -1.99 19.72 7.64
CA ARG A 67 -1.15 20.86 7.26
C ARG A 67 0.19 20.44 6.66
N ALA A 68 0.82 19.41 7.22
CA ALA A 68 2.06 18.85 6.71
C ALA A 68 1.87 18.20 5.32
N MET A 69 0.81 17.42 5.13
CA MET A 69 0.41 16.84 3.84
C MET A 69 0.19 17.90 2.76
N HIS A 70 -0.54 18.98 3.10
CA HIS A 70 -0.83 20.07 2.17
C HIS A 70 0.44 20.74 1.63
N ASN A 71 1.44 20.99 2.49
CA ASN A 71 2.72 21.61 2.10
C ASN A 71 3.44 20.84 0.98
N PHE A 72 3.24 19.52 0.90
CA PHE A 72 3.87 18.63 -0.09
C PHE A 72 2.88 18.13 -1.16
N GLY A 73 1.66 18.68 -1.18
CA GLY A 73 0.64 18.35 -2.18
C GLY A 73 0.08 16.94 -2.07
N ALA A 74 -0.12 16.43 -0.84
CA ALA A 74 -0.98 15.28 -0.58
C ALA A 74 -2.35 15.78 -0.09
N ASN A 75 -3.44 15.14 -0.56
CA ASN A 75 -4.82 15.50 -0.21
C ASN A 75 -5.70 14.30 0.18
N ASP A 76 -5.12 13.12 0.37
CA ASP A 76 -5.83 11.86 0.65
C ASP A 76 -5.46 11.37 2.06
N LEU A 77 -6.37 11.57 3.01
CA LEU A 77 -6.18 11.31 4.44
C LEU A 77 -7.23 10.29 4.89
N ARG A 78 -6.81 9.25 5.59
CA ARG A 78 -7.72 8.22 6.11
C ARG A 78 -7.54 8.07 7.60
N LEU A 79 -8.65 8.11 8.34
CA LEU A 79 -8.66 8.01 9.79
C LEU A 79 -9.24 6.66 10.18
N VAL A 80 -8.41 5.77 10.72
CA VAL A 80 -8.84 4.44 11.22
C VAL A 80 -9.10 4.57 12.72
N ASP A 81 -10.32 4.26 13.18
CA ASP A 81 -10.74 4.36 14.60
C ASP A 81 -10.31 5.68 15.30
N PRO A 82 -10.57 6.88 14.71
CA PRO A 82 -10.14 8.14 15.32
C PRO A 82 -10.87 8.42 16.63
N ARG A 83 -10.12 8.80 17.65
CA ARG A 83 -10.65 9.10 19.00
C ARG A 83 -10.98 10.58 19.19
N CYS A 84 -10.53 11.41 18.26
CA CYS A 84 -10.73 12.86 18.20
C CYS A 84 -11.83 13.25 17.18
N VAL A 85 -13.00 12.63 17.30
CA VAL A 85 -14.22 12.95 16.54
C VAL A 85 -15.38 13.26 17.47
N ASP A 86 -16.33 14.06 17.00
CA ASP A 86 -17.58 14.33 17.71
C ASP A 86 -18.56 13.14 17.65
N ALA A 87 -19.66 13.23 18.40
CA ALA A 87 -20.70 12.19 18.42
C ALA A 87 -21.42 11.96 17.07
N GLY A 88 -21.18 12.82 16.06
CA GLY A 88 -21.61 12.63 14.68
C GLY A 88 -20.53 12.04 13.77
N GLY A 89 -19.41 11.56 14.34
CA GLY A 89 -18.26 11.02 13.61
C GLY A 89 -17.44 12.08 12.85
N ARG A 90 -17.68 13.37 13.09
CA ARG A 90 -16.99 14.46 12.40
C ARG A 90 -15.70 14.79 13.13
N ILE A 91 -14.65 15.09 12.35
CA ILE A 91 -13.39 15.65 12.85
C ILE A 91 -13.68 16.90 13.69
N ASP A 92 -12.95 17.07 14.80
CA ASP A 92 -13.10 18.18 15.75
C ASP A 92 -12.91 19.58 15.10
N ALA A 93 -13.45 20.62 15.70
CA ALA A 93 -13.16 22.01 15.35
C ALA A 93 -11.68 22.37 15.60
N GLU A 94 -11.05 21.81 16.64
CA GLU A 94 -9.62 22.03 16.92
C GLU A 94 -8.73 21.53 15.77
N ALA A 95 -9.02 20.35 15.20
CA ALA A 95 -8.27 19.82 14.07
C ALA A 95 -8.33 20.75 12.84
N ARG A 96 -9.47 21.42 12.61
CA ARG A 96 -9.60 22.42 11.54
C ARG A 96 -8.70 23.63 11.78
N MET A 97 -8.67 24.12 13.02
CA MET A 97 -7.82 25.25 13.41
C MET A 97 -6.33 24.94 13.20
N PHE A 98 -5.87 23.74 13.56
CA PHE A 98 -4.48 23.33 13.36
C PHE A 98 -4.11 22.99 11.90
N ALA A 99 -5.09 22.54 11.09
CA ALA A 99 -4.90 22.37 9.64
C ALA A 99 -4.59 23.69 8.92
N ALA A 100 -5.22 24.78 9.34
CA ALA A 100 -5.06 26.11 8.77
C ALA A 100 -5.18 26.09 7.22
N ARG A 101 -4.08 26.29 6.48
CA ARG A 101 -4.10 26.26 5.00
C ARG A 101 -4.34 24.86 4.40
N GLY A 102 -4.16 23.80 5.18
CA GLY A 102 -4.51 22.42 4.80
C GLY A 102 -5.98 22.06 4.99
N LEU A 103 -6.81 22.97 5.53
CA LEU A 103 -8.23 22.72 5.82
C LEU A 103 -9.01 22.36 4.55
N ASP A 104 -9.19 23.30 3.64
CA ASP A 104 -9.86 23.07 2.34
C ASP A 104 -9.19 21.94 1.55
N ALA A 105 -7.86 21.91 1.55
CA ALA A 105 -7.07 21.07 0.65
C ALA A 105 -6.95 19.60 1.09
N VAL A 106 -7.32 19.25 2.33
CA VAL A 106 -7.19 17.89 2.86
C VAL A 106 -8.44 17.46 3.64
N LEU A 107 -8.87 18.26 4.61
CA LEU A 107 -9.97 17.89 5.52
C LEU A 107 -11.36 18.17 4.93
N GLU A 108 -11.49 19.17 4.06
CA GLU A 108 -12.78 19.65 3.56
C GLU A 108 -12.85 19.67 2.03
N ARG A 109 -12.98 20.84 1.40
CA ARG A 109 -13.61 20.98 0.07
C ARG A 109 -12.90 20.28 -1.11
N ASP A 110 -11.57 20.31 -1.13
CA ASP A 110 -10.73 19.82 -2.24
C ASP A 110 -9.92 18.56 -1.82
N GLY A 111 -10.16 18.06 -0.60
CA GLY A 111 -9.54 16.88 -0.02
C GLY A 111 -10.36 15.59 -0.17
N ARG A 112 -9.74 14.46 0.17
CA ARG A 112 -10.37 13.12 0.17
C ARG A 112 -10.31 12.48 1.56
N THR A 113 -10.64 13.24 2.61
CA THR A 113 -10.63 12.72 3.99
C THR A 113 -11.76 11.73 4.23
N THR A 114 -11.44 10.52 4.69
CA THR A 114 -12.43 9.47 5.04
C THR A 114 -12.13 8.79 6.37
N THR A 115 -13.16 8.55 7.18
CA THR A 115 -13.06 7.73 8.40
C THR A 115 -13.41 6.27 8.09
N THR A 116 -12.66 5.31 8.63
CA THR A 116 -12.94 3.86 8.54
C THR A 116 -12.76 3.18 9.91
N THR A 117 -13.25 1.94 10.01
CA THR A 117 -13.14 1.10 11.22
C THR A 117 -11.91 0.18 11.24
N SER A 118 -11.17 0.06 10.13
CA SER A 118 -9.99 -0.82 10.06
C SER A 118 -8.95 -0.38 9.02
N VAL A 119 -7.71 -0.85 9.21
CA VAL A 119 -6.60 -0.65 8.26
C VAL A 119 -6.88 -1.36 6.93
N SER A 120 -7.49 -2.55 6.93
CA SER A 120 -7.93 -3.19 5.67
C SER A 120 -8.84 -2.27 4.87
N ALA A 121 -9.92 -1.75 5.49
CA ALA A 121 -10.84 -0.82 4.85
C ALA A 121 -10.15 0.46 4.34
N ALA A 122 -9.15 0.98 5.08
CA ALA A 122 -8.37 2.15 4.67
C ALA A 122 -7.29 1.87 3.59
N THR A 123 -7.03 0.62 3.23
CA THR A 123 -5.95 0.22 2.29
C THR A 123 -6.40 -0.65 1.13
N MET A 124 -7.69 -1.00 1.03
CA MET A 124 -8.26 -1.89 0.01
C MET A 124 -7.85 -1.55 -1.43
N ASP A 125 -7.73 -0.28 -1.76
CA ASP A 125 -7.45 0.30 -3.08
C ASP A 125 -5.98 0.73 -3.28
N ALA A 126 -5.10 0.43 -2.33
CA ALA A 126 -3.66 0.60 -2.46
C ALA A 126 -3.00 -0.68 -3.02
N THR A 127 -1.98 -0.52 -3.86
CA THR A 127 -1.17 -1.63 -4.40
C THR A 127 0.04 -1.94 -3.52
N LEU A 128 0.55 -0.91 -2.82
CA LEU A 128 1.59 -0.96 -1.80
C LEU A 128 1.11 -0.29 -0.51
N VAL A 129 1.37 -0.93 0.63
CA VAL A 129 1.13 -0.41 1.98
C VAL A 129 2.48 -0.36 2.72
N VAL A 130 2.78 0.80 3.30
CA VAL A 130 4.04 1.08 4.03
C VAL A 130 3.71 1.45 5.48
N ALA A 131 4.27 0.74 6.45
CA ALA A 131 4.16 1.11 7.86
C ALA A 131 5.20 2.17 8.24
N THR A 132 4.91 3.01 9.23
CA THR A 132 5.92 3.84 9.90
C THR A 132 6.17 3.34 11.32
N CYS A 133 7.43 3.33 11.75
CA CYS A 133 7.79 2.92 13.10
C CYS A 133 8.91 3.82 13.69
N PRO A 134 8.91 4.08 15.02
CA PRO A 134 9.99 4.80 15.69
C PRO A 134 11.24 3.92 15.93
N ARG A 135 11.05 2.59 15.92
CA ARG A 135 12.07 1.55 16.11
C ARG A 135 11.74 0.33 15.24
N PRO A 136 12.74 -0.42 14.77
CA PRO A 136 12.53 -1.69 14.08
C PRO A 136 11.73 -2.70 14.91
N ARG A 137 10.98 -3.56 14.23
CA ARG A 137 10.22 -4.69 14.79
C ARG A 137 10.39 -5.90 13.86
N GLU A 138 10.31 -7.11 14.40
CA GLU A 138 10.69 -8.32 13.65
C GLU A 138 9.58 -8.88 12.74
N ASN A 139 8.34 -8.43 12.90
CA ASN A 139 7.18 -8.93 12.16
C ASN A 139 6.92 -8.22 10.81
N VAL A 140 7.76 -7.27 10.41
CA VAL A 140 7.67 -6.57 9.11
C VAL A 140 9.08 -6.17 8.65
N PRO A 141 9.44 -6.31 7.35
CA PRO A 141 10.75 -5.87 6.86
C PRO A 141 10.95 -4.37 7.04
N VAL A 142 12.06 -3.95 7.65
CA VAL A 142 12.34 -2.53 7.93
C VAL A 142 13.39 -2.00 6.96
N VAL A 143 13.13 -0.84 6.33
CA VAL A 143 14.07 -0.12 5.47
C VAL A 143 14.28 1.32 5.94
N SER A 144 15.33 1.97 5.42
CA SER A 144 15.53 3.41 5.65
C SER A 144 14.43 4.22 4.96
N LEU A 145 14.08 5.39 5.51
CA LEU A 145 13.05 6.25 4.92
C LEU A 145 13.32 6.59 3.44
N ARG A 146 14.59 6.79 3.04
CA ARG A 146 14.99 7.07 1.65
C ARG A 146 14.77 5.89 0.72
N GLU A 147 15.13 4.67 1.12
CA GLU A 147 14.86 3.47 0.32
C GLU A 147 13.35 3.17 0.25
N GLY A 148 12.62 3.43 1.32
CA GLY A 148 11.16 3.40 1.30
C GLY A 148 10.56 4.41 0.32
N ALA A 149 11.01 5.67 0.36
CA ALA A 149 10.57 6.72 -0.54
C ALA A 149 10.88 6.40 -2.01
N ARG A 150 12.06 5.84 -2.29
CA ARG A 150 12.43 5.35 -3.63
C ARG A 150 11.45 4.28 -4.14
N ARG A 151 11.10 3.29 -3.32
CA ARG A 151 10.10 2.24 -3.66
C ARG A 151 8.70 2.81 -3.86
N VAL A 152 8.31 3.79 -3.05
CA VAL A 152 7.02 4.49 -3.18
C VAL A 152 6.96 5.26 -4.50
N ALA A 153 8.05 5.94 -4.88
CA ALA A 153 8.16 6.62 -6.17
C ALA A 153 8.14 5.66 -7.37
N GLU A 154 8.85 4.53 -7.29
CA GLU A 154 8.78 3.46 -8.31
C GLU A 154 7.37 2.89 -8.49
N GLU A 155 6.60 2.77 -7.41
CA GLU A 155 5.23 2.27 -7.45
C GLU A 155 4.25 3.30 -8.04
N VAL A 156 4.34 4.56 -7.60
CA VAL A 156 3.54 5.67 -8.16
C VAL A 156 3.86 5.89 -9.65
N ALA A 157 5.12 5.78 -10.06
CA ALA A 157 5.53 5.88 -11.47
C ALA A 157 4.95 4.75 -12.35
N ARG A 158 4.57 3.61 -11.76
CA ARG A 158 3.88 2.49 -12.44
C ARG A 158 2.36 2.62 -12.40
N GLY A 159 1.83 3.74 -11.89
CA GLY A 159 0.38 3.95 -11.70
C GLY A 159 -0.20 3.22 -10.48
N GLY A 160 0.64 2.72 -9.58
CA GLY A 160 0.21 2.18 -8.30
C GLY A 160 -0.21 3.27 -7.32
N ARG A 161 -1.11 2.93 -6.39
CA ARG A 161 -1.56 3.82 -5.32
C ARG A 161 -0.98 3.32 -4.00
N VAL A 162 -0.37 4.20 -3.22
CA VAL A 162 0.42 3.81 -2.06
C VAL A 162 -0.20 4.32 -0.76
N ALA A 163 -0.45 3.44 0.20
CA ALA A 163 -0.89 3.82 1.54
C ALA A 163 0.29 3.85 2.52
N VAL A 164 0.35 4.89 3.36
CA VAL A 164 1.37 5.07 4.39
C VAL A 164 0.70 5.13 5.76
N LEU A 165 0.97 4.12 6.59
CA LEU A 165 0.35 3.95 7.89
C LEU A 165 1.16 4.66 8.98
N PHE A 166 0.50 5.51 9.76
CA PHE A 166 1.01 6.13 10.97
C PHE A 166 0.13 5.73 12.13
N GLY A 167 0.72 5.36 13.27
CA GLY A 167 -0.03 5.01 14.47
C GLY A 167 -0.04 6.11 15.52
N THR A 168 -0.56 5.77 16.69
CA THR A 168 -0.67 6.68 17.85
C THR A 168 0.68 7.25 18.30
N GLU A 169 0.64 8.42 18.91
CA GLU A 169 1.80 9.15 19.44
C GLU A 169 2.49 8.40 20.59
N LYS A 170 1.72 7.58 21.32
CA LYS A 170 2.17 6.84 22.51
C LYS A 170 2.68 5.42 22.21
N SER A 171 2.01 4.69 21.31
CA SER A 171 2.28 3.26 21.06
C SER A 171 2.67 2.94 19.61
N GLY A 172 2.57 3.91 18.71
CA GLY A 172 2.68 3.69 17.27
C GLY A 172 1.55 2.80 16.75
N LEU A 173 1.87 2.05 15.70
CA LEU A 173 1.00 1.00 15.15
C LEU A 173 0.99 -0.22 16.09
N SER A 174 -0.12 -0.96 16.13
CA SER A 174 -0.15 -2.31 16.73
C SER A 174 0.64 -3.30 15.87
N ASN A 175 0.74 -4.57 16.27
CA ASN A 175 1.32 -5.59 15.39
C ASN A 175 0.37 -5.89 14.22
N ASP A 176 -0.91 -6.09 14.50
CA ASP A 176 -1.97 -6.35 13.51
C ASP A 176 -2.06 -5.24 12.45
N GLU A 177 -1.95 -3.97 12.86
CA GLU A 177 -1.94 -2.81 11.95
C GLU A 177 -0.72 -2.82 11.01
N MET A 178 0.41 -3.38 11.44
CA MET A 178 1.59 -3.54 10.59
C MET A 178 1.57 -4.81 9.73
N GLU A 179 0.84 -5.87 10.10
CA GLU A 179 0.71 -7.09 9.27
C GLU A 179 0.08 -6.79 7.89
N HIS A 180 -0.58 -5.63 7.73
CA HIS A 180 -1.07 -5.12 6.44
C HIS A 180 0.03 -4.54 5.52
N ALA A 181 1.22 -4.20 6.04
CA ALA A 181 2.26 -3.51 5.29
C ALA A 181 3.30 -4.44 4.63
N GLN A 182 3.76 -4.09 3.43
CA GLN A 182 4.83 -4.81 2.71
C GLN A 182 6.20 -4.58 3.38
N PHE A 183 6.41 -3.38 3.92
CA PHE A 183 7.59 -2.99 4.68
C PHE A 183 7.28 -1.81 5.61
N ALA A 184 8.14 -1.59 6.58
CA ALA A 184 8.13 -0.42 7.45
C ALA A 184 9.30 0.52 7.15
N VAL A 185 9.08 1.83 7.29
CA VAL A 185 10.13 2.85 7.32
C VAL A 185 10.35 3.36 8.74
N CYS A 186 11.62 3.50 9.12
CA CYS A 186 12.03 4.15 10.35
C CYS A 186 12.57 5.56 10.05
N VAL A 187 12.13 6.56 10.82
CA VAL A 187 12.68 7.92 10.76
C VAL A 187 13.90 8.02 11.69
N PRO A 188 15.09 8.39 11.20
CA PRO A 188 16.25 8.60 12.06
C PRO A 188 16.06 9.77 13.02
N THR A 189 16.25 9.54 14.31
CA THR A 189 16.31 10.55 15.38
C THR A 189 17.60 10.37 16.18
N ALA A 190 17.95 11.33 17.04
CA ALA A 190 19.15 11.25 17.88
C ALA A 190 19.25 9.95 18.71
N ALA A 191 18.11 9.32 19.02
CA ALA A 191 18.03 8.08 19.80
C ALA A 191 18.27 6.79 19.01
N ASN A 192 18.09 6.79 17.68
CA ASN A 192 18.23 5.59 16.85
C ASN A 192 19.28 5.74 15.72
N VAL A 193 19.79 6.94 15.45
CA VAL A 193 20.79 7.21 14.38
C VAL A 193 22.12 6.46 14.59
N ASN A 194 22.50 6.22 15.85
CA ASN A 194 23.73 5.49 16.21
C ASN A 194 23.50 4.00 16.49
N ALA A 195 22.31 3.46 16.21
CA ALA A 195 22.03 2.02 16.26
C ALA A 195 22.72 1.29 15.10
N ARG A 196 24.05 1.15 15.18
CA ARG A 196 24.90 0.38 14.26
C ARG A 196 24.63 -1.12 14.48
N GLY A 197 23.56 -1.59 13.84
CA GLY A 197 22.85 -2.81 14.22
C GLY A 197 21.51 -2.43 14.84
N PHE A 198 20.43 -2.88 14.20
CA PHE A 198 19.06 -2.61 14.63
C PHE A 198 18.80 -3.27 15.99
N THR A 199 18.95 -2.52 17.09
CA THR A 199 18.81 -3.05 18.45
C THR A 199 17.36 -3.47 18.72
N LYS A 200 17.18 -4.79 18.82
CA LYS A 200 15.92 -5.50 18.99
C LYS A 200 15.15 -5.01 20.22
N TYR A 201 13.93 -4.50 20.03
CA TYR A 201 13.04 -4.16 21.13
C TYR A 201 12.43 -5.44 21.72
N THR A 202 12.96 -5.91 22.85
CA THR A 202 12.53 -7.14 23.55
C THR A 202 11.46 -6.90 24.63
N GLY A 203 10.98 -5.66 24.81
CA GLY A 203 9.90 -5.36 25.74
C GLY A 203 10.28 -5.45 27.22
N GLY A 204 11.36 -4.78 27.63
CA GLY A 204 11.80 -4.72 29.02
C GLY A 204 12.58 -3.45 29.33
N ALA A 205 12.59 -3.03 30.60
CA ALA A 205 13.32 -1.86 31.05
C ALA A 205 14.83 -2.15 31.18
N SER A 206 15.65 -1.26 30.63
CA SER A 206 17.11 -1.25 30.82
C SER A 206 17.57 0.19 31.04
N GLY A 207 17.66 0.61 32.30
CA GLY A 207 18.21 1.91 32.66
C GLY A 207 19.70 1.96 32.33
N GLY A 208 20.10 2.97 31.56
CA GLY A 208 21.47 3.20 31.13
C GLY A 208 21.70 4.70 30.91
N GLU A 209 22.92 5.17 31.10
CA GLU A 209 23.23 6.57 31.42
C GLU A 209 23.27 7.53 30.21
N THR A 210 22.19 7.53 29.42
CA THR A 210 21.72 8.65 28.57
C THR A 210 20.37 8.24 27.97
N ASP A 211 19.28 8.50 28.69
CA ASP A 211 17.95 7.94 28.36
C ASP A 211 17.26 8.62 27.15
N THR A 212 17.84 8.36 26.00
CA THR A 212 17.33 8.69 24.67
C THR A 212 16.12 7.83 24.28
N SER A 213 15.68 6.86 25.11
CA SER A 213 14.48 6.07 24.83
C SER A 213 13.18 6.91 24.77
N SER A 214 13.25 8.14 25.29
CA SER A 214 12.22 9.18 25.32
C SER A 214 11.97 9.91 23.99
N MET A 215 12.88 9.85 23.01
CA MET A 215 12.82 10.70 21.80
C MET A 215 11.88 10.16 20.71
N SER A 216 10.57 10.33 20.91
CA SER A 216 9.54 10.08 19.89
C SER A 216 9.20 11.36 19.09
N LEU A 217 8.84 11.20 17.82
CA LEU A 217 8.30 12.30 17.01
C LEU A 217 6.79 12.43 17.26
N ASN A 218 6.30 13.67 17.40
CA ASN A 218 4.87 13.95 17.27
C ASN A 218 4.37 13.51 15.89
N LEU A 219 3.13 13.01 15.81
CA LEU A 219 2.52 12.49 14.59
C LEU A 219 2.59 13.47 13.40
N GLY A 220 2.31 14.76 13.62
CA GLY A 220 2.41 15.79 12.57
C GLY A 220 3.85 16.02 12.07
N MET A 221 4.86 15.86 12.94
CA MET A 221 6.27 15.90 12.53
C MET A 221 6.68 14.66 11.74
N ALA A 222 6.24 13.47 12.17
CA ALA A 222 6.50 12.22 11.44
C ALA A 222 5.86 12.26 10.04
N VAL A 223 4.59 12.69 9.95
CA VAL A 223 3.90 12.90 8.67
C VAL A 223 4.64 13.90 7.80
N GLY A 224 5.12 15.03 8.35
CA GLY A 224 5.87 16.04 7.60
C GLY A 224 7.21 15.55 7.05
N ILE A 225 8.00 14.83 7.85
CA ILE A 225 9.31 14.29 7.41
C ILE A 225 9.11 13.20 6.33
N VAL A 226 8.12 12.32 6.51
CA VAL A 226 7.80 11.30 5.51
C VAL A 226 7.26 11.95 4.23
N ALA A 227 6.30 12.87 4.32
CA ALA A 227 5.75 13.57 3.15
C ALA A 227 6.82 14.36 2.37
N TYR A 228 7.82 14.94 3.06
CA TYR A 228 8.96 15.58 2.41
C TYR A 228 9.82 14.59 1.62
N GLU A 229 10.30 13.50 2.23
CA GLU A 229 11.14 12.51 1.53
C GLU A 229 10.37 11.81 0.39
N LEU A 230 9.05 11.58 0.55
CA LEU A 230 8.18 11.10 -0.54
C LEU A 230 8.02 12.11 -1.66
N PHE A 231 7.82 13.40 -1.34
CA PHE A 231 7.74 14.47 -2.32
C PHE A 231 9.03 14.55 -3.13
N MET A 232 10.19 14.59 -2.46
CA MET A 232 11.49 14.61 -3.13
C MET A 232 11.61 13.44 -4.11
N ALA A 233 11.47 12.20 -3.63
CA ALA A 233 11.60 11.00 -4.47
C ALA A 233 10.60 10.96 -5.65
N ILE A 234 9.35 11.37 -5.45
CA ILE A 234 8.33 11.39 -6.52
C ILE A 234 8.57 12.54 -7.51
N THR A 235 9.10 13.69 -7.08
CA THR A 235 9.45 14.78 -8.00
C THR A 235 10.74 14.50 -8.79
N ASP A 236 11.71 13.82 -8.20
CA ASP A 236 12.97 13.42 -8.84
C ASP A 236 12.70 12.40 -9.97
N VAL A 237 11.91 11.36 -9.68
CA VAL A 237 11.42 10.35 -10.65
C VAL A 237 10.46 10.93 -11.71
N ARG A 238 9.98 12.17 -11.54
CA ARG A 238 9.25 12.94 -12.57
C ARG A 238 10.11 13.98 -13.31
N GLY A 239 11.29 14.29 -12.78
CA GLY A 239 12.25 15.24 -13.35
C GLY A 239 13.13 14.57 -14.40
N ASP A 240 13.57 13.33 -14.12
CA ASP A 240 13.99 12.41 -15.16
C ASP A 240 12.78 12.04 -16.04
N GLU A 241 12.92 12.11 -17.37
CA GLU A 241 11.95 11.53 -18.30
C GLU A 241 12.09 10.00 -18.32
N VAL A 242 11.77 9.34 -17.18
CA VAL A 242 11.82 7.88 -17.04
C VAL A 242 10.69 7.28 -17.89
N SER A 243 11.00 7.07 -19.17
CA SER A 243 10.09 6.50 -20.16
C SER A 243 9.89 4.99 -19.94
N VAL A 244 9.21 4.63 -18.84
CA VAL A 244 8.71 3.27 -18.55
C VAL A 244 7.56 2.92 -19.51
N ARG A 245 7.86 2.90 -20.82
CA ARG A 245 7.01 2.36 -21.90
C ARG A 245 7.09 0.84 -22.00
N GLY A 246 7.54 0.16 -20.94
CA GLY A 246 7.09 -1.21 -20.71
C GLY A 246 5.58 -1.20 -20.49
N PHE A 247 4.89 -2.25 -20.93
CA PHE A 247 3.45 -2.37 -20.67
C PHE A 247 3.23 -2.34 -19.15
N ALA A 248 2.61 -1.26 -18.64
CA ALA A 248 2.30 -1.08 -17.24
C ALA A 248 1.19 -2.06 -16.83
N SER A 249 1.57 -3.31 -16.61
CA SER A 249 0.67 -4.35 -16.12
C SER A 249 0.12 -3.92 -14.77
N HIS A 250 -1.20 -3.75 -14.70
CA HIS A 250 -1.93 -3.41 -13.48
C HIS A 250 -1.41 -4.24 -12.31
N ARG A 251 -1.15 -3.58 -11.17
CA ARG A 251 -0.70 -4.24 -9.95
C ARG A 251 -1.88 -4.43 -9.03
N MET A 252 -1.94 -5.58 -8.37
CA MET A 252 -3.05 -5.95 -7.50
C MET A 252 -3.17 -4.97 -6.34
N THR A 253 -4.36 -4.42 -6.19
CA THR A 253 -4.81 -3.74 -4.99
C THR A 253 -4.88 -4.70 -3.80
N THR A 254 -4.87 -4.18 -2.57
CA THR A 254 -5.03 -4.98 -1.35
C THR A 254 -6.30 -5.83 -1.37
N ALA A 255 -7.41 -5.31 -1.92
CA ALA A 255 -8.66 -6.05 -2.06
C ALA A 255 -8.58 -7.20 -3.09
N GLU A 256 -7.82 -7.05 -4.18
CA GLU A 256 -7.54 -8.16 -5.10
C GLU A 256 -6.60 -9.19 -4.46
N ARG A 257 -5.60 -8.73 -3.70
CA ARG A 257 -4.67 -9.59 -2.97
C ARG A 257 -5.39 -10.42 -1.90
N GLU A 258 -6.31 -9.81 -1.15
CA GLU A 258 -7.16 -10.47 -0.16
C GLU A 258 -8.06 -11.52 -0.82
N ARG A 259 -8.72 -11.18 -1.95
CA ARG A 259 -9.48 -12.16 -2.74
C ARG A 259 -8.64 -13.32 -3.26
N LEU A 260 -7.37 -13.09 -3.64
CA LEU A 260 -6.47 -14.17 -4.04
C LEU A 260 -6.08 -15.05 -2.85
N ILE A 261 -5.74 -14.45 -1.70
CA ILE A 261 -5.45 -15.19 -0.46
C ILE A 261 -6.63 -16.09 -0.10
N ASP A 262 -7.86 -15.57 -0.15
CA ASP A 262 -9.03 -16.35 0.23
C ASP A 262 -9.43 -17.41 -0.83
N ASP A 263 -9.30 -17.12 -2.14
CA ASP A 263 -9.44 -18.15 -3.19
C ASP A 263 -8.40 -19.28 -2.98
N VAL A 264 -7.13 -18.96 -2.69
CA VAL A 264 -6.05 -19.94 -2.44
C VAL A 264 -6.27 -20.72 -1.14
N VAL A 265 -6.65 -20.07 -0.04
CA VAL A 265 -6.95 -20.75 1.24
C VAL A 265 -8.17 -21.66 1.10
N ALA A 266 -9.23 -21.22 0.44
CA ALA A 266 -10.40 -22.05 0.17
C ALA A 266 -10.05 -23.25 -0.73
N ALA A 267 -9.24 -23.04 -1.76
CA ALA A 267 -8.77 -24.12 -2.64
C ALA A 267 -7.87 -25.12 -1.92
N ARG A 268 -7.01 -24.65 -1.01
CA ARG A 268 -6.15 -25.50 -0.17
C ARG A 268 -6.97 -26.33 0.81
N ARG A 269 -7.93 -25.73 1.53
CA ARG A 269 -8.85 -26.44 2.43
C ARG A 269 -9.75 -27.44 1.73
N ALA A 270 -10.20 -27.12 0.51
CA ALA A 270 -11.03 -28.02 -0.29
C ALA A 270 -10.29 -29.33 -0.68
N LEU A 271 -8.99 -29.44 -0.42
CA LEU A 271 -8.17 -30.64 -0.63
C LEU A 271 -7.84 -31.40 0.67
N ASP A 272 -8.29 -30.95 1.85
CA ASP A 272 -8.06 -31.65 3.12
C ASP A 272 -8.85 -32.97 3.20
N ILE A 273 -8.24 -34.02 3.75
CA ILE A 273 -8.81 -35.36 3.82
C ILE A 273 -9.30 -35.64 5.24
N PHE A 274 -10.59 -35.96 5.40
CA PHE A 274 -11.25 -36.02 6.72
C PHE A 274 -11.04 -34.73 7.56
N PRO A 275 -11.42 -33.54 7.03
CA PRO A 275 -11.37 -32.31 7.80
C PRO A 275 -12.29 -32.38 9.02
N ASP A 276 -11.87 -31.75 10.10
CA ASP A 276 -12.64 -31.54 11.32
C ASP A 276 -12.68 -30.04 11.59
N GLU A 277 -13.86 -29.43 11.54
CA GLU A 277 -14.01 -27.99 11.79
C GLU A 277 -14.19 -27.65 13.28
N ASP A 278 -14.31 -28.65 14.16
CA ASP A 278 -14.44 -28.49 15.61
C ASP A 278 -13.14 -28.75 16.39
N ASP A 279 -12.24 -29.58 15.86
CA ASP A 279 -10.88 -29.79 16.38
C ASP A 279 -10.09 -28.47 16.55
N GLU A 280 -9.59 -28.22 17.76
CA GLU A 280 -8.85 -27.00 18.08
C GLU A 280 -7.48 -26.94 17.38
N GLU A 281 -6.81 -28.08 17.20
CA GLU A 281 -5.48 -28.09 16.61
C GLU A 281 -5.50 -27.85 15.09
N ASP A 282 -6.55 -28.28 14.39
CA ASP A 282 -6.82 -28.00 12.98
C ASP A 282 -7.25 -26.53 12.79
N ARG A 283 -8.10 -25.99 13.68
CA ARG A 283 -8.39 -24.55 13.76
C ARG A 283 -7.11 -23.72 13.90
N ILE A 284 -6.19 -24.14 14.77
CA ILE A 284 -4.87 -23.52 14.96
C ILE A 284 -3.98 -23.69 13.71
N PHE A 285 -3.98 -24.88 13.07
CA PHE A 285 -3.19 -25.13 11.87
C PHE A 285 -3.66 -24.26 10.70
N ALA A 286 -4.95 -24.23 10.40
CA ALA A 286 -5.51 -23.42 9.32
C ALA A 286 -5.30 -21.90 9.54
N LYS A 287 -5.22 -21.43 10.80
CA LYS A 287 -4.84 -20.05 11.14
C LYS A 287 -3.35 -19.77 10.88
N LYS A 288 -2.46 -20.75 11.10
CA LYS A 288 -1.03 -20.66 10.74
C LYS A 288 -0.85 -20.70 9.22
N GLU A 289 -1.60 -21.55 8.51
CA GLU A 289 -1.54 -21.69 7.06
C GLU A 289 -2.02 -20.42 6.34
N ARG A 290 -3.17 -19.83 6.74
CA ARG A 290 -3.60 -18.52 6.19
C ARG A 290 -2.56 -17.43 6.43
N ARG A 291 -1.92 -17.39 7.60
CA ARG A 291 -0.82 -16.44 7.88
C ARG A 291 0.39 -16.63 6.96
N ALA A 292 0.80 -17.88 6.71
CA ALA A 292 1.89 -18.17 5.77
C ALA A 292 1.53 -17.77 4.34
N ILE A 293 0.33 -18.10 3.87
CA ILE A 293 -0.18 -17.73 2.54
C ILE A 293 -0.27 -16.21 2.40
N THR A 294 -0.83 -15.50 3.39
CA THR A 294 -0.85 -14.03 3.43
C THR A 294 0.56 -13.45 3.30
N SER A 295 1.53 -13.93 4.10
CA SER A 295 2.91 -13.44 4.11
C SER A 295 3.59 -13.54 2.73
N VAL A 296 3.36 -14.64 1.99
CA VAL A 296 3.84 -14.79 0.61
C VAL A 296 3.23 -13.70 -0.29
N PHE A 297 1.91 -13.49 -0.22
CA PHE A 297 1.21 -12.52 -1.08
C PHE A 297 1.35 -11.04 -0.66
N THR A 298 1.68 -10.76 0.60
CA THR A 298 1.96 -9.40 1.11
C THR A 298 3.43 -9.02 1.08
N SER A 299 4.33 -9.91 0.63
CA SER A 299 5.77 -9.64 0.47
C SER A 299 6.13 -8.51 -0.51
N GLY A 300 5.22 -8.16 -1.44
CA GLY A 300 5.40 -7.06 -2.38
C GLY A 300 4.17 -6.76 -3.26
N PRO A 301 4.25 -5.77 -4.17
CA PRO A 301 3.18 -5.47 -5.12
C PRO A 301 3.22 -6.42 -6.33
N ILE A 302 2.16 -7.21 -6.53
CA ILE A 302 2.10 -8.28 -7.53
C ILE A 302 1.39 -7.79 -8.80
N PRO A 303 1.90 -8.00 -10.02
CA PRO A 303 1.15 -7.72 -11.25
C PRO A 303 -0.04 -8.68 -11.43
N THR A 304 -1.23 -8.15 -11.75
CA THR A 304 -2.46 -8.93 -11.91
C THR A 304 -2.34 -10.01 -13.00
N LYS A 305 -1.51 -9.79 -14.04
CA LYS A 305 -1.17 -10.80 -15.05
C LYS A 305 -0.47 -12.04 -14.45
N ASP A 306 0.40 -11.84 -13.47
CA ASP A 306 1.24 -12.89 -12.89
C ASP A 306 0.47 -13.66 -11.80
N ALA A 307 -0.55 -13.02 -11.22
CA ALA A 307 -1.52 -13.63 -10.31
C ALA A 307 -2.68 -14.37 -11.01
N THR A 308 -2.94 -14.08 -12.29
CA THR A 308 -4.05 -14.69 -13.06
C THR A 308 -3.96 -16.23 -13.10
N PRO A 309 -2.78 -16.87 -13.32
CA PRO A 309 -2.62 -18.32 -13.20
C PRO A 309 -2.96 -18.87 -11.81
N LEU A 310 -2.74 -18.10 -10.74
CA LEU A 310 -3.00 -18.52 -9.36
C LEU A 310 -4.50 -18.52 -9.04
N PHE A 311 -5.24 -17.50 -9.48
CA PHE A 311 -6.72 -17.52 -9.46
C PHE A 311 -7.29 -18.71 -10.25
N MET A 312 -6.73 -19.00 -11.44
CA MET A 312 -7.17 -20.14 -12.25
C MET A 312 -6.86 -21.47 -11.57
N LEU A 313 -5.69 -21.61 -10.95
CA LEU A 313 -5.29 -22.82 -10.22
C LEU A 313 -6.19 -23.05 -9.00
N ALA A 314 -6.41 -22.03 -8.17
CA ALA A 314 -7.22 -22.13 -6.97
C ALA A 314 -8.67 -22.54 -7.29
N ARG A 315 -9.31 -21.87 -8.25
CA ARG A 315 -10.69 -22.17 -8.66
C ARG A 315 -10.82 -23.56 -9.28
N ARG A 316 -9.81 -24.00 -10.04
CA ARG A 316 -9.76 -25.38 -10.56
C ARG A 316 -9.59 -26.40 -9.45
N ALA A 317 -8.65 -26.21 -8.52
CA ALA A 317 -8.40 -27.14 -7.43
C ALA A 317 -9.66 -27.36 -6.56
N ARG A 318 -10.37 -26.27 -6.22
CA ARG A 318 -11.65 -26.34 -5.51
C ARG A 318 -12.74 -27.07 -6.31
N ALA A 319 -12.91 -26.75 -7.60
CA ALA A 319 -13.91 -27.42 -8.44
C ALA A 319 -13.59 -28.89 -8.72
N PHE A 320 -12.30 -29.27 -8.73
CA PHE A 320 -11.88 -30.66 -8.95
C PHE A 320 -11.91 -31.52 -7.68
N SER A 321 -11.80 -30.95 -6.48
CA SER A 321 -11.82 -31.77 -5.25
C SER A 321 -13.20 -32.36 -4.96
N GLU A 322 -14.27 -31.58 -5.20
CA GLU A 322 -15.67 -32.03 -5.17
C GLU A 322 -15.90 -33.20 -6.15
N LEU A 323 -15.29 -33.14 -7.35
CA LEU A 323 -15.38 -34.19 -8.37
C LEU A 323 -14.49 -35.41 -8.09
N ALA A 324 -13.35 -35.23 -7.43
CA ALA A 324 -12.39 -36.29 -7.16
C ALA A 324 -12.82 -37.24 -6.03
N ASN A 325 -13.63 -36.74 -5.08
CA ASN A 325 -14.05 -37.47 -3.87
C ASN A 325 -12.88 -38.18 -3.18
N ALA A 326 -11.78 -37.45 -2.98
CA ALA A 326 -10.51 -37.98 -2.50
C ALA A 326 -10.63 -38.71 -1.15
N THR A 327 -11.50 -38.21 -0.27
CA THR A 327 -11.87 -38.82 1.01
C THR A 327 -12.33 -40.28 0.84
N ALA A 328 -13.29 -40.55 -0.04
CA ALA A 328 -13.77 -41.92 -0.29
C ALA A 328 -12.73 -42.81 -0.99
N LEU A 329 -11.85 -42.21 -1.82
CA LEU A 329 -10.73 -42.95 -2.43
C LEU A 329 -9.71 -43.40 -1.38
N VAL A 330 -9.34 -42.51 -0.45
CA VAL A 330 -8.47 -42.81 0.69
C VAL A 330 -9.10 -43.86 1.59
N GLU A 331 -10.35 -43.68 1.99
CA GLU A 331 -11.10 -44.61 2.84
C GLU A 331 -11.15 -46.04 2.25
N ARG A 332 -11.39 -46.15 0.93
CA ARG A 332 -11.35 -47.41 0.18
C ARG A 332 -9.96 -48.03 0.16
N GLN A 333 -8.90 -47.24 0.01
CA GLN A 333 -7.53 -47.75 0.08
C GLN A 333 -7.15 -48.19 1.50
N THR A 334 -7.58 -47.47 2.54
CA THR A 334 -7.37 -47.88 3.94
C THR A 334 -8.10 -49.19 4.26
N ARG A 335 -9.38 -49.35 3.88
CA ARG A 335 -10.07 -50.66 4.00
C ARG A 335 -9.32 -51.77 3.27
N THR A 336 -8.80 -51.48 2.07
CA THR A 336 -8.02 -52.47 1.28
C THR A 336 -6.70 -52.83 1.96
N PHE A 337 -5.99 -51.87 2.53
CA PHE A 337 -4.73 -52.08 3.25
C PHE A 337 -4.94 -52.89 4.53
N VAL A 338 -5.89 -52.47 5.39
CA VAL A 338 -6.19 -53.12 6.68
C VAL A 338 -6.67 -54.56 6.49
N ARG A 339 -7.44 -54.85 5.44
CA ARG A 339 -7.85 -56.23 5.11
C ARG A 339 -6.69 -57.11 4.64
N ASN A 340 -5.66 -56.53 4.02
CA ASN A 340 -4.53 -57.27 3.45
C ASN A 340 -3.38 -57.44 4.47
N ASP A 341 -3.22 -56.54 5.45
CA ASP A 341 -2.33 -56.71 6.61
C ASP A 341 -3.11 -56.42 7.92
N PRO A 342 -3.80 -57.42 8.50
CA PRO A 342 -4.68 -57.24 9.67
C PRO A 342 -3.94 -57.06 11.01
N ARG A 343 -2.64 -56.75 10.99
CA ARG A 343 -1.84 -56.47 12.20
C ARG A 343 -2.32 -55.18 12.87
N LYS A 344 -2.76 -55.27 14.12
CA LYS A 344 -3.02 -54.10 14.99
C LYS A 344 -1.80 -53.83 15.90
N PRO A 345 -1.38 -52.57 16.10
CA PRO A 345 -1.90 -51.35 15.47
C PRO A 345 -1.43 -51.20 14.01
N VAL A 346 -2.27 -50.55 13.20
CA VAL A 346 -1.98 -50.28 11.78
C VAL A 346 -0.82 -49.30 11.66
N SER A 347 0.19 -49.63 10.85
CA SER A 347 1.38 -48.78 10.68
C SER A 347 1.07 -47.56 9.81
N THR A 348 0.95 -46.38 10.42
CA THR A 348 0.69 -45.10 9.72
C THR A 348 1.73 -44.80 8.63
N LYS A 349 3.00 -45.18 8.83
CA LYS A 349 4.06 -45.05 7.82
C LYS A 349 3.82 -45.95 6.60
N ALA A 350 3.39 -47.19 6.81
CA ALA A 350 3.12 -48.13 5.72
C ALA A 350 1.83 -47.76 4.96
N LEU A 351 0.79 -47.33 5.68
CA LEU A 351 -0.45 -46.86 5.07
C LEU A 351 -0.24 -45.59 4.23
N ASN A 352 0.56 -44.62 4.69
CA ASN A 352 0.89 -43.43 3.88
C ASN A 352 1.79 -43.76 2.67
N ALA A 353 2.57 -44.84 2.71
CA ALA A 353 3.25 -45.36 1.52
C ALA A 353 2.24 -45.95 0.53
N HIS A 354 1.37 -46.86 0.97
CA HIS A 354 0.30 -47.44 0.15
C HIS A 354 -0.62 -46.38 -0.49
N ILE A 355 -1.02 -45.35 0.26
CA ILE A 355 -1.85 -44.24 -0.25
C ILE A 355 -1.09 -43.41 -1.29
N ARG A 356 0.20 -43.11 -1.09
CA ARG A 356 1.04 -42.43 -2.09
C ARG A 356 1.18 -43.26 -3.36
N ASP A 357 1.46 -44.55 -3.22
CA ASP A 357 1.75 -45.44 -4.34
C ASP A 357 0.47 -45.78 -5.15
N THR A 358 -0.72 -45.70 -4.54
CA THR A 358 -2.00 -46.00 -5.20
C THR A 358 -2.83 -44.78 -5.63
N LEU A 359 -2.68 -43.62 -4.97
CA LEU A 359 -3.47 -42.40 -5.24
C LEU A 359 -2.61 -41.17 -5.59
N GLY A 360 -1.27 -41.25 -5.49
CA GLY A 360 -0.35 -40.14 -5.79
C GLY A 360 -0.29 -39.03 -4.73
N ILE A 361 -1.11 -39.09 -3.68
CA ILE A 361 -1.18 -38.10 -2.59
C ILE A 361 -0.42 -38.56 -1.35
N SER A 362 0.13 -37.64 -0.58
CA SER A 362 0.70 -37.92 0.74
C SER A 362 -0.15 -37.26 1.81
N LEU A 363 -0.55 -38.02 2.82
CA LEU A 363 -1.35 -37.53 3.94
C LEU A 363 -0.45 -37.05 5.08
N THR A 364 -0.93 -36.08 5.84
CA THR A 364 -0.38 -35.72 7.16
C THR A 364 -0.69 -36.81 8.19
N ARG A 365 -0.07 -36.72 9.37
CA ARG A 365 -0.22 -37.73 10.42
C ARG A 365 -1.69 -37.89 10.87
N ARG A 366 -2.40 -36.78 11.14
CA ARG A 366 -3.81 -36.79 11.60
C ARG A 366 -4.75 -37.40 10.55
N GLU A 367 -4.58 -37.05 9.29
CA GLU A 367 -5.43 -37.56 8.20
C GLU A 367 -5.31 -39.09 8.07
N ILE A 368 -4.13 -39.67 8.34
CA ILE A 368 -3.92 -41.13 8.37
C ILE A 368 -4.55 -41.75 9.62
N GLU A 369 -4.42 -41.11 10.78
CA GLU A 369 -5.00 -41.59 12.04
C GLU A 369 -6.54 -41.60 11.95
N ARG A 370 -7.16 -40.51 11.45
CA ARG A 370 -8.60 -40.42 11.11
C ARG A 370 -9.04 -41.42 10.04
N ALA A 371 -8.17 -41.75 9.08
CA ALA A 371 -8.46 -42.78 8.07
C ALA A 371 -8.48 -44.20 8.66
N ILE A 372 -7.64 -44.48 9.66
CA ILE A 372 -7.62 -45.75 10.39
C ILE A 372 -8.84 -45.85 11.30
N GLU A 373 -9.17 -44.77 12.02
CA GLU A 373 -10.33 -44.69 12.93
C GLU A 373 -11.65 -45.00 12.21
N ARG A 374 -11.97 -44.27 11.11
CA ARG A 374 -13.17 -44.54 10.30
C ARG A 374 -13.27 -45.95 9.74
N VAL A 375 -12.14 -46.62 9.51
CA VAL A 375 -12.09 -48.01 9.04
C VAL A 375 -12.17 -49.02 10.19
N ALA A 376 -11.89 -48.61 11.42
CA ALA A 376 -12.07 -49.41 12.63
C ALA A 376 -13.50 -49.34 13.20
N GLU A 377 -14.30 -48.35 12.79
CA GLU A 377 -15.74 -48.26 13.12
C GLU A 377 -16.59 -49.26 12.30
N ASP A 378 -16.06 -49.75 11.17
CA ASP A 378 -16.70 -50.69 10.24
C ASP A 378 -16.34 -52.18 10.47
N VAL A 379 -15.40 -52.51 11.39
CA VAL A 379 -14.72 -53.84 11.47
C VAL A 379 -14.50 -54.38 12.88
#